data_AF-A0A4Q5C9V6-F1
#
_entry.id   AF-A0A4Q5C9V6-F1
#
_cell.length_a   1.000
_cell.length_b   1.000
_cell.length_c   1.000
_cell.angle_alpha   90.00
_cell.angle_beta   90.00
_cell.angle_gamma   90.00
#
_symmetry.space_group_name_H-M   'P 1'
#
loop_
_entity.id
_entity.type
_entity.pdbx_description
1 polymer ?
#
loop_
_entity_poly.entity_id
_entity_poly.type
_entity_poly.pdbx_seq_one_letter_code
_entity_poly.pdbx_strand_id
1 'polypeptide(L)'
;MQDTYYQRSEVSNSDLTELKNLLYPRTQYGDKEKAFKFGSLIDAMITEPERVRYDKRMVDDILYSGEDWELAEAMKKSLRMEARHDPFLAQVLAKAETQRFMVNKNQCFQYGNFKYTLDTRCKWDWWLPTYGFGGDLKSTFASTQKQFDEAIDFFDWDRSRAWYMDIAGSRQDFIYGISKKNQKVFKAFIKRGDTIYQKGKEKYEELAFRWWMLFS
;
A
#
# COMPACT_ATOMS: atom_id res chain seq x y z
N MET A 1 -15.42 -3.21 -15.23
CA MET A 1 -15.46 -1.74 -15.13
C MET A 1 -14.02 -1.28 -15.24
N GLN A 2 -13.66 -0.43 -16.21
CA GLN A 2 -12.26 -0.01 -16.38
C GLN A 2 -11.88 0.83 -15.16
N ASP A 3 -10.79 0.46 -14.46
CA ASP A 3 -10.37 1.16 -13.24
C ASP A 3 -9.88 2.58 -13.58
N THR A 4 -10.76 3.56 -13.35
CA THR A 4 -10.47 4.99 -13.57
C THR A 4 -9.58 5.60 -12.48
N TYR A 5 -9.17 4.83 -11.46
CA TYR A 5 -8.42 5.35 -10.32
C TYR A 5 -7.17 6.13 -10.75
N TYR A 6 -6.41 5.65 -11.72
CA TYR A 6 -5.19 6.31 -12.19
C TYR A 6 -5.41 7.54 -13.07
N GLN A 7 -6.64 7.79 -13.53
CA GLN A 7 -6.97 8.91 -14.41
C GLN A 7 -7.52 10.13 -13.65
N ARG A 8 -7.75 10.01 -12.34
CA ARG A 8 -8.31 11.09 -11.54
C ARG A 8 -7.27 12.18 -11.22
N SER A 9 -7.75 13.38 -10.93
CA SER A 9 -6.91 14.55 -10.66
C SER A 9 -6.55 14.74 -9.18
N GLU A 10 -7.17 13.99 -8.27
CA GLU A 10 -6.87 14.12 -6.84
C GLU A 10 -5.48 13.57 -6.52
N VAL A 11 -4.80 14.19 -5.55
CA VAL A 11 -3.44 13.82 -5.15
C VAL A 11 -3.45 12.46 -4.46
N SER A 12 -2.60 11.55 -4.89
CA SER A 12 -2.37 10.23 -4.27
C SER A 12 -1.01 10.15 -3.58
N ASN A 13 -0.79 9.12 -2.77
CA ASN A 13 0.55 8.84 -2.24
C ASN A 13 1.57 8.53 -3.36
N SER A 14 1.15 8.01 -4.50
CA SER A 14 2.04 7.81 -5.66
C SER A 14 2.49 9.14 -6.24
N ASP A 15 1.58 10.11 -6.39
CA ASP A 15 1.90 11.47 -6.81
C ASP A 15 2.94 12.12 -5.85
N LEU A 16 2.77 11.95 -4.54
CA LEU A 16 3.75 12.40 -3.54
C LEU A 16 5.08 11.63 -3.63
N THR A 17 5.07 10.37 -4.06
CA THR A 17 6.29 9.57 -4.28
C THR A 17 7.06 10.09 -5.47
N GLU A 18 6.38 10.42 -6.57
CA GLU A 18 6.97 11.03 -7.75
C GLU A 18 7.57 12.39 -7.42
N LEU A 19 6.83 13.23 -6.71
CA LEU A 19 7.35 14.51 -6.22
C LEU A 19 8.60 14.33 -5.33
N LYS A 20 8.58 13.37 -4.40
CA LYS A 20 9.75 13.06 -3.56
C LYS A 20 10.96 12.69 -4.43
N ASN A 21 10.78 11.86 -5.45
CA ASN A 21 11.87 11.45 -6.34
C ASN A 21 12.42 12.61 -7.17
N LEU A 22 11.57 13.57 -7.58
CA LEU A 22 11.98 14.78 -8.29
C LEU A 22 12.77 15.73 -7.39
N LEU A 23 12.30 15.96 -6.16
CA LEU A 23 12.94 16.89 -5.22
C LEU A 23 14.19 16.31 -4.55
N TYR A 24 14.21 14.99 -4.37
CA TYR A 24 15.25 14.27 -3.65
C TYR A 24 15.70 13.03 -4.44
N PRO A 25 16.37 13.22 -5.59
CA PRO A 25 16.86 12.11 -6.37
C PRO A 25 17.84 11.29 -5.52
N ARG A 26 17.56 9.99 -5.40
CA ARG A 26 18.45 9.03 -4.74
C ARG A 26 18.87 7.98 -5.74
N THR A 27 20.14 7.58 -5.69
CA THR A 27 20.61 6.39 -6.40
C THR A 27 19.83 5.18 -5.90
N GLN A 28 19.12 4.53 -6.81
CA GLN A 28 18.32 3.35 -6.51
C GLN A 28 19.07 2.13 -7.01
N TYR A 29 19.29 1.18 -6.11
CA TYR A 29 19.94 -0.08 -6.42
C TYR A 29 18.88 -1.17 -6.64
N GLY A 30 19.06 -1.96 -7.70
CA GLY A 30 18.14 -3.04 -8.08
C GLY A 30 17.10 -2.64 -9.12
N ASP A 31 16.39 -3.64 -9.63
CA ASP A 31 15.38 -3.48 -10.67
C ASP A 31 14.01 -3.19 -10.04
N LYS A 32 13.67 -1.90 -9.99
CA LYS A 32 12.38 -1.42 -9.46
C LYS A 32 11.19 -1.86 -10.28
N GLU A 33 11.32 -1.88 -11.59
CA GLU A 33 10.24 -2.29 -12.48
C GLU A 33 9.90 -3.76 -12.25
N LYS A 34 10.92 -4.62 -12.12
CA LYS A 34 10.73 -6.02 -11.75
C LYS A 34 10.11 -6.17 -10.36
N ALA A 35 10.58 -5.41 -9.38
CA ALA A 35 10.03 -5.46 -8.02
C ALA A 35 8.55 -5.04 -7.96
N PHE A 36 8.20 -3.95 -8.66
CA PHE A 36 6.84 -3.43 -8.77
C PHE A 36 5.94 -4.40 -9.55
N LYS A 37 6.40 -4.88 -10.72
CA LYS A 37 5.70 -5.87 -11.54
C LYS A 37 5.33 -7.11 -10.73
N PHE A 38 6.28 -7.67 -9.97
CA PHE A 38 5.98 -8.80 -9.08
C PHE A 38 4.98 -8.42 -7.97
N GLY A 39 5.12 -7.23 -7.38
CA GLY A 39 4.17 -6.72 -6.40
C GLY A 39 2.74 -6.70 -6.93
N SER A 40 2.53 -6.21 -8.15
CA SER A 40 1.23 -6.20 -8.82
C SER A 40 0.68 -7.61 -9.07
N LEU A 41 1.55 -8.60 -9.38
CA LEU A 41 1.12 -9.98 -9.56
C LEU A 41 0.48 -10.55 -8.30
N ILE A 42 1.23 -10.50 -7.19
CA ILE A 42 0.78 -11.10 -5.93
C ILE A 42 -0.41 -10.34 -5.35
N ASP A 43 -0.44 -9.01 -5.50
CA ASP A 43 -1.59 -8.20 -5.12
C ASP A 43 -2.85 -8.63 -5.90
N ALA A 44 -2.82 -8.60 -7.23
CA ALA A 44 -3.96 -9.03 -8.04
C ALA A 44 -4.40 -10.47 -7.74
N MET A 45 -3.47 -11.40 -7.53
CA MET A 45 -3.79 -12.78 -7.14
C MET A 45 -4.57 -12.89 -5.82
N ILE A 46 -4.42 -11.93 -4.92
CA ILE A 46 -5.03 -11.93 -3.58
C ILE A 46 -6.27 -11.03 -3.54
N THR A 47 -6.20 -9.83 -4.13
CA THR A 47 -7.19 -8.76 -3.97
C THR A 47 -8.14 -8.63 -5.18
N GLU A 48 -7.70 -9.02 -6.38
CA GLU A 48 -8.48 -8.92 -7.64
C GLU A 48 -8.31 -10.19 -8.51
N PRO A 49 -8.68 -11.38 -7.99
CA PRO A 49 -8.42 -12.65 -8.68
C PRO A 49 -9.09 -12.74 -10.06
N GLU A 50 -10.12 -11.95 -10.35
CA GLU A 50 -10.80 -11.84 -11.64
C GLU A 50 -9.95 -11.20 -12.74
N ARG A 51 -8.95 -10.37 -12.39
CA ARG A 51 -7.96 -9.82 -13.32
C ARG A 51 -6.91 -10.85 -13.75
N VAL A 52 -6.87 -12.01 -13.06
CA VAL A 52 -5.80 -12.99 -13.18
C VAL A 52 -6.20 -14.14 -14.11
N ARG A 53 -5.42 -14.32 -15.17
CA ARG A 53 -5.54 -15.42 -16.14
C ARG A 53 -4.56 -16.54 -15.79
N TYR A 54 -5.00 -17.45 -14.91
CA TYR A 54 -4.17 -18.54 -14.41
C TYR A 54 -3.68 -19.50 -15.49
N ASP A 55 -4.48 -19.71 -16.53
CA ASP A 55 -4.13 -20.54 -17.69
C ASP A 55 -2.95 -19.97 -18.50
N LYS A 56 -2.78 -18.64 -18.48
CA LYS A 56 -1.79 -17.92 -19.29
C LYS A 56 -0.67 -17.29 -18.48
N ARG A 57 -0.77 -17.31 -17.15
CA ARG A 57 0.12 -16.58 -16.24
C ARG A 57 0.12 -15.08 -16.49
N MET A 58 -1.08 -14.51 -16.67
CA MET A 58 -1.25 -13.07 -16.94
C MET A 58 -2.08 -12.39 -15.87
N VAL A 59 -1.81 -11.10 -15.67
CA VAL A 59 -2.72 -10.15 -15.01
C VAL A 59 -3.03 -9.08 -16.06
N ASP A 60 -4.31 -8.94 -16.39
CA ASP A 60 -4.75 -8.18 -17.57
C ASP A 60 -3.95 -8.62 -18.82
N ASP A 61 -3.19 -7.70 -19.43
CA ASP A 61 -2.37 -7.93 -20.63
C ASP A 61 -0.90 -8.23 -20.33
N ILE A 62 -0.51 -8.30 -19.05
CA ILE A 62 0.89 -8.48 -18.64
C ILE A 62 1.18 -9.97 -18.40
N LEU A 63 2.10 -10.53 -19.19
CA LEU A 63 2.63 -11.88 -18.98
C LEU A 63 3.74 -11.90 -17.92
N TYR A 64 3.66 -12.90 -17.04
CA TYR A 64 4.62 -13.17 -15.98
C TYR A 64 5.46 -14.42 -16.26
N SER A 65 6.68 -14.42 -15.73
CA SER A 65 7.57 -15.58 -15.83
C SER A 65 7.03 -16.76 -15.03
N GLY A 66 7.43 -17.98 -15.36
CA GLY A 66 7.08 -19.16 -14.57
C GLY A 66 7.56 -19.06 -13.12
N GLU A 67 8.79 -18.57 -12.93
CA GLU A 67 9.40 -18.37 -11.61
C GLU A 67 8.62 -17.37 -10.76
N ASP A 68 8.27 -16.20 -11.32
CA ASP A 68 7.48 -15.19 -10.60
C ASP A 68 6.09 -15.74 -10.24
N TRP A 69 5.49 -16.52 -11.15
CA TRP A 69 4.18 -17.12 -10.94
C TRP A 69 4.18 -18.15 -9.81
N GLU A 70 5.12 -19.10 -9.84
CA GLU A 70 5.28 -20.13 -8.81
C GLU A 70 5.55 -19.50 -7.43
N LEU A 71 6.40 -18.47 -7.39
CA LEU A 71 6.67 -17.74 -6.15
C LEU A 71 5.42 -17.02 -5.65
N ALA A 72 4.65 -16.36 -6.51
CA ALA A 72 3.42 -15.68 -6.12
C ALA A 72 2.36 -16.67 -5.61
N GLU A 73 2.21 -17.84 -6.24
CA GLU A 73 1.31 -18.89 -5.75
C GLU A 73 1.75 -19.43 -4.38
N ALA A 74 3.05 -19.65 -4.18
CA ALA A 74 3.60 -20.05 -2.90
C ALA A 74 3.33 -19.00 -1.81
N MET A 75 3.52 -17.71 -2.12
CA MET A 75 3.23 -16.60 -1.22
C MET A 75 1.73 -16.50 -0.87
N LYS A 76 0.85 -16.60 -1.87
CA LYS A 76 -0.61 -16.65 -1.68
C LYS A 76 -1.02 -17.84 -0.81
N LYS A 77 -0.41 -19.01 -1.01
CA LYS A 77 -0.62 -20.19 -0.17
C LYS A 77 -0.19 -19.92 1.27
N SER A 78 0.98 -19.32 1.49
CA SER A 78 1.45 -18.96 2.83
C SER A 78 0.49 -17.99 3.55
N LEU A 79 -0.04 -16.98 2.85
CA LEU A 79 -1.03 -16.07 3.44
C LEU A 79 -2.29 -16.82 3.89
N ARG A 80 -2.80 -17.75 3.06
CA ARG A 80 -3.96 -18.59 3.42
C ARG A 80 -3.68 -19.56 4.56
N MET A 81 -2.45 -20.07 4.65
CA MET A 81 -2.04 -20.94 5.76
C MET A 81 -1.93 -20.15 7.07
N GLU A 82 -1.35 -18.94 7.04
CA GLU A 82 -1.28 -18.05 8.19
C GLU A 82 -2.67 -17.70 8.73
N ALA A 83 -3.64 -17.46 7.84
CA ALA A 83 -5.03 -17.17 8.23
C ALA A 83 -5.69 -18.30 9.05
N ARG A 84 -5.16 -19.53 9.06
CA ARG A 84 -5.66 -20.61 9.93
C ARG A 84 -5.26 -20.41 11.40
N HIS A 85 -4.23 -19.63 11.66
CA HIS A 85 -3.67 -19.36 12.99
C HIS A 85 -3.80 -17.90 13.41
N ASP A 86 -4.05 -17.00 12.46
CA ASP A 86 -4.32 -15.58 12.67
C ASP A 86 -5.81 -15.27 12.43
N PRO A 87 -6.63 -15.21 13.50
CA PRO A 87 -8.06 -14.93 13.36
C PRO A 87 -8.33 -13.56 12.72
N PHE A 88 -7.45 -12.58 12.92
CA PHE A 88 -7.62 -11.27 12.31
C PHE A 88 -7.44 -11.35 10.79
N LEU A 89 -6.37 -11.99 10.32
CA LEU A 89 -6.17 -12.23 8.88
C LEU A 89 -7.32 -13.04 8.28
N ALA A 90 -7.83 -14.05 8.99
CA ALA A 90 -8.99 -14.81 8.55
C ALA A 90 -10.21 -13.92 8.30
N GLN A 91 -10.49 -12.97 9.22
CA GLN A 91 -11.57 -12.01 9.04
C GLN A 91 -11.30 -11.04 7.89
N VAL A 92 -10.06 -10.56 7.73
CA VAL A 92 -9.66 -9.70 6.61
C VAL A 92 -9.94 -10.39 5.28
N LEU A 93 -9.44 -11.61 5.07
CA LEU A 93 -9.63 -12.36 3.83
C LEU A 93 -11.10 -12.71 3.55
N ALA A 94 -11.93 -12.83 4.59
CA ALA A 94 -13.33 -13.19 4.44
C ALA A 94 -14.27 -11.99 4.24
N LYS A 95 -13.91 -10.80 4.75
CA LYS A 95 -14.85 -9.68 4.90
C LYS A 95 -14.37 -8.36 4.32
N ALA A 96 -13.09 -8.22 3.99
CA ALA A 96 -12.61 -6.97 3.43
C ALA A 96 -13.18 -6.75 2.02
N GLU A 97 -13.60 -5.52 1.76
CA GLU A 97 -13.69 -5.01 0.40
C GLU A 97 -12.26 -4.83 -0.11
N THR A 98 -11.94 -5.41 -1.27
CA THR A 98 -10.63 -5.28 -1.87
C THR A 98 -10.56 -4.07 -2.78
N GLN A 99 -9.38 -3.45 -2.87
CA GLN A 99 -9.10 -2.37 -3.83
C GLN A 99 -10.05 -1.16 -3.71
N ARG A 100 -10.53 -0.89 -2.49
CA ARG A 100 -11.45 0.22 -2.22
C ARG A 100 -10.72 1.54 -2.34
N PHE A 101 -11.16 2.39 -3.26
CA PHE A 101 -10.67 3.76 -3.34
C PHE A 101 -11.53 4.73 -2.52
N MET A 102 -10.91 5.82 -2.08
CA MET A 102 -11.57 6.92 -1.39
C MET A 102 -11.01 8.25 -1.89
N VAL A 103 -11.85 9.28 -1.82
CA VAL A 103 -11.50 10.65 -2.15
C VAL A 103 -11.92 11.54 -0.99
N ASN A 104 -11.05 12.45 -0.57
CA ASN A 104 -11.36 13.50 0.38
C ASN A 104 -11.16 14.86 -0.30
N LYS A 105 -12.27 15.54 -0.55
CA LYS A 105 -12.29 16.86 -1.21
C LYS A 105 -12.00 17.95 -0.21
N ASN A 106 -11.18 18.92 -0.59
CA ASN A 106 -10.75 20.01 0.27
C ASN A 106 -10.19 19.53 1.63
N GLN A 107 -9.39 18.45 1.63
CA GLN A 107 -8.74 17.99 2.85
C GLN A 107 -7.86 19.13 3.39
N CYS A 108 -8.13 19.56 4.62
CA CYS A 108 -7.39 20.65 5.26
C CYS A 108 -6.03 20.16 5.78
N PHE A 109 -5.00 20.91 5.46
CA PHE A 109 -3.64 20.72 5.96
C PHE A 109 -3.17 21.99 6.69
N GLN A 110 -2.23 21.81 7.61
CA GLN A 110 -1.54 22.91 8.27
C GLN A 110 -0.03 22.68 8.17
N TYR A 111 0.69 23.65 7.63
CA TYR A 111 2.15 23.65 7.58
C TYR A 111 2.67 24.95 8.18
N GLY A 112 3.15 24.89 9.43
CA GLY A 112 3.43 26.08 10.24
C GLY A 112 2.19 26.96 10.40
N ASN A 113 2.26 28.19 9.88
CA ASN A 113 1.17 29.17 9.91
C ASN A 113 0.27 29.12 8.66
N PHE A 114 0.60 28.30 7.66
CA PHE A 114 -0.18 28.18 6.44
C PHE A 114 -1.27 27.13 6.59
N LYS A 115 -2.51 27.50 6.26
CA LYS A 115 -3.63 26.57 6.07
C LYS A 115 -3.92 26.48 4.58
N TYR A 116 -4.00 25.28 4.06
CA TYR A 116 -4.30 25.01 2.66
C TYR A 116 -5.14 23.73 2.54
N THR A 117 -5.69 23.52 1.35
CA THR A 117 -6.53 22.37 1.05
C THR A 117 -6.04 21.65 -0.18
N LEU A 118 -6.12 20.32 -0.18
CA LEU A 118 -5.94 19.50 -1.38
C LEU A 118 -7.11 18.56 -1.56
N ASP A 119 -7.46 18.29 -2.81
CA ASP A 119 -8.26 17.13 -3.15
C ASP A 119 -7.37 15.90 -3.15
N THR A 120 -7.67 14.92 -2.31
CA THR A 120 -6.80 13.77 -2.09
C THR A 120 -7.51 12.45 -2.36
N ARG A 121 -6.75 11.41 -2.70
CA ARG A 121 -7.25 10.05 -2.92
C ARG A 121 -6.32 8.98 -2.36
N CYS A 122 -6.90 7.83 -2.06
CA CYS A 122 -6.20 6.60 -1.74
C CYS A 122 -6.92 5.39 -2.32
N LYS A 123 -6.22 4.26 -2.42
CA LYS A 123 -6.77 2.96 -2.82
C LYS A 123 -6.22 1.86 -1.92
N TRP A 124 -7.08 1.33 -1.05
CA TRP A 124 -6.79 0.31 -0.05
C TRP A 124 -6.78 -1.08 -0.66
N ASP A 125 -5.78 -1.91 -0.36
CA ASP A 125 -5.79 -3.32 -0.76
C ASP A 125 -6.92 -4.07 -0.04
N TRP A 126 -7.12 -3.75 1.25
CA TRP A 126 -8.24 -4.25 2.05
C TRP A 126 -8.90 -3.13 2.83
N TRP A 127 -10.23 -3.09 2.82
CA TRP A 127 -11.03 -2.21 3.64
C TRP A 127 -12.10 -2.99 4.40
N LEU A 128 -12.19 -2.79 5.71
CA LEU A 128 -13.20 -3.41 6.58
C LEU A 128 -14.32 -2.39 6.85
N PRO A 129 -15.39 -2.36 6.03
CA PRO A 129 -16.42 -1.30 6.10
C PRO A 129 -17.10 -1.23 7.47
N THR A 130 -17.38 -2.38 8.08
CA THR A 130 -18.02 -2.46 9.40
C THR A 130 -17.20 -1.83 10.52
N TYR A 131 -15.87 -1.85 10.39
CA TYR A 131 -14.97 -1.36 11.44
C TYR A 131 -14.33 0.00 11.10
N GLY A 132 -14.52 0.50 9.87
CA GLY A 132 -14.04 1.82 9.46
C GLY A 132 -12.51 1.94 9.37
N PHE A 133 -11.82 0.85 9.03
CA PHE A 133 -10.38 0.87 8.77
C PHE A 133 -9.98 -0.18 7.73
N GLY A 134 -8.74 -0.09 7.24
CA GLY A 134 -8.23 -1.00 6.22
C GLY A 134 -6.79 -1.40 6.47
N GLY A 135 -6.20 -2.00 5.45
CA GLY A 135 -4.80 -2.40 5.46
C GLY A 135 -4.25 -2.62 4.07
N ASP A 136 -2.97 -3.00 4.05
CA ASP A 136 -2.16 -3.08 2.85
C ASP A 136 -1.40 -4.41 2.76
N LEU A 137 -1.26 -4.92 1.55
CA LEU A 137 -0.50 -6.10 1.23
C LEU A 137 0.86 -5.71 0.63
N LYS A 138 1.93 -6.21 1.23
CA LYS A 138 3.30 -5.98 0.76
C LYS A 138 3.99 -7.30 0.42
N SER A 139 4.67 -7.32 -0.72
CA SER A 139 5.74 -8.30 -0.95
C SER A 139 7.07 -7.73 -0.47
N THR A 140 7.84 -8.50 0.27
CA THR A 140 9.06 -8.01 0.94
C THR A 140 10.23 -8.99 0.83
N PHE A 141 11.46 -8.49 0.97
CA PHE A 141 12.66 -9.31 1.11
C PHE A 141 13.07 -9.54 2.58
N ALA A 142 12.26 -9.07 3.53
CA ALA A 142 12.44 -9.35 4.95
C ALA A 142 12.33 -10.86 5.21
N SER A 143 13.24 -11.39 6.03
CA SER A 143 13.23 -12.79 6.50
C SER A 143 12.80 -12.91 7.96
N THR A 144 12.71 -11.79 8.68
CA THR A 144 12.32 -11.69 10.11
C THR A 144 11.36 -10.51 10.32
N GLN A 145 10.61 -10.54 11.43
CA GLN A 145 9.72 -9.44 11.80
C GLN A 145 10.48 -8.12 11.95
N LYS A 146 11.67 -8.13 12.59
CA LYS A 146 12.52 -6.93 12.71
C LYS A 146 12.86 -6.31 11.35
N GLN A 147 13.26 -7.12 10.37
CA GLN A 147 13.54 -6.63 9.02
C GLN A 147 12.29 -6.09 8.32
N PHE A 148 11.12 -6.66 8.61
CA PHE A 148 9.85 -6.16 8.08
C PHE A 148 9.47 -4.81 8.72
N ASP A 149 9.66 -4.67 10.04
CA ASP A 149 9.43 -3.40 10.75
C ASP A 149 10.36 -2.29 10.24
N GLU A 150 11.64 -2.61 9.96
CA GLU A 150 12.59 -1.70 9.32
C GLU A 150 12.17 -1.32 7.89
N ALA A 151 11.59 -2.27 7.15
CA ALA A 151 11.11 -2.04 5.78
C ALA A 151 9.96 -1.03 5.72
N ILE A 152 9.12 -0.94 6.77
CA ILE A 152 8.01 0.02 6.84
C ILE A 152 8.51 1.46 6.70
N ASP A 153 9.60 1.81 7.39
CA ASP A 153 10.22 3.13 7.31
C ASP A 153 11.01 3.30 6.00
N PHE A 154 11.82 2.29 5.65
CA PHE A 154 12.73 2.36 4.50
C PHE A 154 12.00 2.56 3.16
N PHE A 155 10.84 1.93 2.98
CA PHE A 155 10.03 2.04 1.77
C PHE A 155 8.90 3.07 1.87
N ASP A 156 8.90 3.90 2.92
CA ASP A 156 7.84 4.90 3.20
C ASP A 156 6.42 4.30 3.24
N TRP A 157 6.28 3.07 3.73
CA TRP A 157 4.97 2.46 3.88
C TRP A 157 4.18 3.14 4.99
N ASP A 158 4.85 3.56 6.06
CA ASP A 158 4.30 4.41 7.11
C ASP A 158 3.64 5.68 6.55
N ARG A 159 4.31 6.37 5.61
CA ARG A 159 3.77 7.55 4.92
C ARG A 159 2.49 7.21 4.19
N SER A 160 2.50 6.13 3.40
CA SER A 160 1.32 5.71 2.64
C SER A 160 0.14 5.40 3.56
N ARG A 161 0.38 4.74 4.70
CA ARG A 161 -0.68 4.38 5.65
C ARG A 161 -1.22 5.60 6.39
N ALA A 162 -0.35 6.50 6.83
CA ALA A 162 -0.78 7.76 7.44
C ALA A 162 -1.63 8.61 6.46
N TRP A 163 -1.22 8.70 5.19
CA TRP A 163 -2.00 9.35 4.12
C TRP A 163 -3.41 8.75 4.01
N TYR A 164 -3.48 7.42 3.96
CA TYR A 164 -4.72 6.68 3.79
C TYR A 164 -5.65 6.83 5.01
N MET A 165 -5.09 6.73 6.22
CA MET A 165 -5.81 6.92 7.46
C MET A 165 -6.42 8.31 7.56
N ASP A 166 -5.71 9.37 7.15
CA ASP A 166 -6.21 10.75 7.21
C ASP A 166 -7.27 11.04 6.14
N ILE A 167 -7.16 10.44 4.96
CA ILE A 167 -8.22 10.52 3.92
C ILE A 167 -9.49 9.81 4.39
N ALA A 168 -9.34 8.61 4.94
CA ALA A 168 -10.47 7.76 5.33
C ALA A 168 -11.08 8.14 6.70
N GLY A 169 -10.41 8.99 7.49
CA GLY A 169 -10.78 9.24 8.88
C GLY A 169 -10.58 8.05 9.82
N SER A 170 -9.76 7.06 9.41
CA SER A 170 -9.53 5.84 10.19
C SER A 170 -8.68 6.10 11.45
N ARG A 171 -8.96 5.36 12.52
CA ARG A 171 -8.16 5.39 13.77
C ARG A 171 -7.05 4.34 13.80
N GLN A 172 -7.07 3.37 12.88
CA GLN A 172 -6.09 2.30 12.82
C GLN A 172 -5.85 1.81 11.39
N ASP A 173 -4.80 1.04 11.18
CA ASP A 173 -4.40 0.45 9.91
C ASP A 173 -3.61 -0.83 10.20
N PHE A 174 -3.40 -1.65 9.18
CA PHE A 174 -2.52 -2.82 9.27
C PHE A 174 -1.79 -3.06 7.95
N ILE A 175 -0.60 -3.63 8.04
CA ILE A 175 0.16 -4.09 6.88
C ILE A 175 0.41 -5.57 7.06
N TYR A 176 0.08 -6.38 6.05
CA TYR A 176 0.59 -7.75 5.93
C TYR A 176 1.71 -7.80 4.89
N GLY A 177 2.86 -8.29 5.31
CA GLY A 177 4.00 -8.55 4.45
C GLY A 177 4.14 -10.04 4.16
N ILE A 178 4.43 -10.43 2.92
CA ILE A 178 4.83 -11.80 2.59
C ILE A 178 6.26 -11.79 2.04
N SER A 179 7.14 -12.60 2.61
CA SER A 179 8.53 -12.68 2.19
C SER A 179 8.69 -13.38 0.83
N LYS A 180 9.42 -12.76 -0.08
CA LYS A 180 9.91 -13.39 -1.32
C LYS A 180 11.03 -14.41 -1.05
N LYS A 181 11.68 -14.37 0.12
CA LYS A 181 12.82 -15.23 0.46
C LYS A 181 12.41 -16.55 1.10
N ASN A 182 11.48 -16.49 2.05
CA ASN A 182 11.10 -17.66 2.86
C ASN A 182 9.59 -17.80 3.06
N GLN A 183 8.80 -17.01 2.32
CA GLN A 183 7.33 -17.03 2.33
C GLN A 183 6.69 -16.87 3.72
N LYS A 184 7.45 -16.38 4.71
CA LYS A 184 6.90 -15.98 6.01
C LYS A 184 5.97 -14.79 5.84
N VAL A 185 4.89 -14.81 6.60
CA VAL A 185 3.93 -13.73 6.69
C VAL A 185 4.27 -12.90 7.92
N PHE A 186 4.36 -11.58 7.75
CA PHE A 186 4.59 -10.60 8.79
C PHE A 186 3.37 -9.68 8.88
N LYS A 187 3.19 -9.07 10.04
CA LYS A 187 2.15 -8.05 10.22
C LYS A 187 2.63 -6.90 11.06
N ALA A 188 2.09 -5.72 10.79
CA ALA A 188 2.23 -4.55 11.64
C ALA A 188 0.87 -3.88 11.78
N PHE A 189 0.56 -3.39 12.97
CA PHE A 189 -0.61 -2.57 13.24
C PHE A 189 -0.17 -1.14 13.48
N ILE A 190 -0.94 -0.20 12.96
CA ILE A 190 -0.71 1.23 13.11
C ILE A 190 -1.95 1.82 13.77
N LYS A 191 -1.75 2.64 14.79
CA LYS A 191 -2.80 3.39 15.47
C LYS A 191 -2.55 4.87 15.27
N ARG A 192 -3.62 5.63 15.06
CA ARG A 192 -3.55 7.08 14.97
C ARG A 192 -2.89 7.63 16.23
N GLY A 193 -1.82 8.40 16.03
CA GLY A 193 -1.03 9.00 17.11
C GLY A 193 0.15 8.15 17.59
N ASP A 194 0.30 6.90 17.13
CA ASP A 194 1.50 6.12 17.45
C ASP A 194 2.72 6.55 16.63
N THR A 195 3.88 6.00 16.97
CA THR A 195 5.16 6.38 16.34
C THR A 195 5.19 6.12 14.83
N ILE A 196 4.57 5.04 14.34
CA ILE A 196 4.57 4.71 12.91
C ILE A 196 3.69 5.72 12.17
N TYR A 197 2.49 5.99 12.69
CA TYR A 197 1.59 6.99 12.14
C TYR A 197 2.24 8.38 12.11
N GLN A 198 2.83 8.84 13.22
CA GLN A 198 3.40 10.19 13.29
C GLN A 198 4.55 10.39 12.31
N LYS A 199 5.47 9.42 12.21
CA LYS A 199 6.55 9.45 11.21
C LYS A 199 5.99 9.49 9.78
N GLY A 200 5.00 8.66 9.48
CA GLY A 200 4.34 8.67 8.19
C GLY A 200 3.66 10.00 7.88
N LYS A 201 3.03 10.61 8.89
CA LYS A 201 2.36 11.89 8.80
C LYS A 201 3.32 13.02 8.49
N GLU A 202 4.40 13.15 9.26
CA GLU A 202 5.46 14.12 9.03
C GLU A 202 5.99 14.03 7.58
N LYS A 203 6.24 12.81 7.09
CA LYS A 203 6.72 12.57 5.73
C LYS A 203 5.76 13.05 4.65
N TYR A 204 4.44 12.81 4.77
CA TYR A 204 3.51 13.25 3.73
C TYR A 204 3.16 14.73 3.88
N GLU A 205 3.12 15.30 5.09
CA GLU A 205 2.75 16.71 5.28
C GLU A 205 3.74 17.66 4.60
N GLU A 206 5.04 17.33 4.67
CA GLU A 206 6.07 18.06 3.93
C GLU A 206 5.83 17.97 2.41
N LEU A 207 5.55 16.78 1.89
CA LEU A 207 5.36 16.57 0.46
C LEU A 207 4.04 17.16 -0.04
N ALA A 208 2.97 17.08 0.75
CA ALA A 208 1.67 17.69 0.45
C ALA A 208 1.80 19.22 0.37
N PHE A 209 2.58 19.84 1.27
CA PHE A 209 2.81 21.27 1.23
C PHE A 209 3.60 21.68 -0.03
N ARG A 210 4.64 20.91 -0.37
CA ARG A 210 5.42 21.14 -1.60
C ARG A 210 4.58 20.93 -2.85
N TRP A 211 3.72 19.92 -2.86
CA TRP A 211 2.78 19.69 -3.94
C TRP A 211 1.86 20.91 -4.13
N TRP A 212 1.26 21.38 -3.03
CA TRP A 212 0.41 22.55 -3.04
C TRP A 212 1.14 23.78 -3.60
N MET A 213 2.37 24.05 -3.16
CA MET A 213 3.15 25.19 -3.67
C MET A 213 3.50 25.12 -5.17
N LEU A 214 3.63 23.91 -5.73
CA LEU A 214 4.11 23.73 -7.10
C LEU A 214 2.98 23.56 -8.12
N PHE A 215 1.83 23.04 -7.69
CA PHE A 215 0.78 22.57 -8.59
C PHE A 215 -0.64 23.00 -8.21
N SER A 216 -0.85 23.76 -7.12
CA SER A 216 -2.16 24.24 -6.66
C SER A 216 -2.21 25.75 -6.57
#